data_AF-A0A3B1DVW9-F1
#
_entry.id   AF-A0A3B1DVW9-F1
#
_cell.length_a   1.000
_cell.length_b   1.000
_cell.length_c   1.000
_cell.angle_alpha   90.00
_cell.angle_beta   90.00
_cell.angle_gamma   90.00
#
_symmetry.space_group_name_H-M   'P 1'
#
loop_
_entity.id
_entity.type
_entity.pdbx_description
1 polymer ?
#
loop_
_entity_poly.entity_id
_entity_poly.type
_entity_poly.pdbx_seq_one_letter_code
_entity_poly.pdbx_strand_id
1 'polypeptide(L)'
;EGLMFCRLCNNLTDTEICLVCNDTARDDSIICVVENPKDLLAIERSGGYKGHYHVLLGNISPSEGRGPEHIKIQHLLNRVERQNIEEVVLATDPDNEGEMTALYITKQLKPFNIKISRIGLGLPMGSAIEYADISSLSMSLKARRVVSI
;
A
#
# COMPACT_ATOMS: atom_id res chain seq x y z
N GLU A 1 23.01 -14.36 9.91
CA GLU A 1 23.53 -13.20 9.16
C GLU A 1 22.88 -13.18 7.80
N GLY A 2 22.49 -12.01 7.27
CA GLY A 2 22.04 -11.89 5.86
C GLY A 2 20.70 -11.19 5.58
N LEU A 3 19.93 -10.75 6.58
CA LEU A 3 18.71 -9.99 6.31
C LEU A 3 19.03 -8.54 5.91
N MET A 4 18.48 -8.11 4.79
CA MET A 4 18.63 -6.76 4.24
C MET A 4 17.31 -6.26 3.63
N PHE A 5 17.30 -4.99 3.21
CA PHE A 5 16.18 -4.42 2.49
C PHE A 5 16.44 -4.46 0.98
N CYS A 6 15.44 -4.92 0.24
CA CYS A 6 15.44 -4.94 -1.21
C CYS A 6 15.69 -3.52 -1.75
N ARG A 7 16.66 -3.38 -2.65
CA ARG A 7 17.04 -2.07 -3.21
C ARG A 7 15.91 -1.36 -3.96
N LEU A 8 14.94 -2.10 -4.50
CA LEU A 8 13.83 -1.55 -5.30
C LEU A 8 12.59 -1.18 -4.47
N CYS A 9 12.13 -2.06 -3.58
CA CYS A 9 10.86 -1.88 -2.85
C CYS A 9 11.00 -1.77 -1.34
N ASN A 10 12.22 -1.84 -0.79
CA ASN A 10 12.49 -1.88 0.66
C ASN A 10 11.85 -3.07 1.41
N ASN A 11 11.37 -4.11 0.72
CA ASN A 11 10.93 -5.33 1.39
C ASN A 11 12.11 -6.03 2.10
N LEU A 12 11.83 -6.73 3.19
CA LEU A 12 12.81 -7.55 3.89
C LEU A 12 13.12 -8.81 3.06
N THR A 13 14.40 -9.08 2.82
CA THR A 13 14.87 -10.18 1.97
C THR A 13 16.29 -10.60 2.37
N ASP A 14 16.74 -11.76 1.90
CA ASP A 14 18.12 -12.27 2.05
C ASP A 14 18.99 -12.04 0.80
N THR A 15 18.39 -11.46 -0.24
CA THR A 15 19.02 -11.07 -1.51
C THR A 15 19.02 -9.55 -1.70
N GLU A 16 19.78 -9.05 -2.67
CA GLU A 16 19.79 -7.62 -3.01
C GLU A 16 18.44 -7.12 -3.56
N ILE A 17 17.78 -7.96 -4.37
CA ILE A 17 16.46 -7.73 -4.97
C ILE A 17 15.56 -8.89 -4.54
N CYS A 18 14.43 -8.58 -3.91
CA CYS A 18 13.51 -9.60 -3.42
C CYS A 18 12.83 -10.37 -4.58
N LEU A 19 12.33 -11.56 -4.27
CA LEU A 19 11.66 -12.43 -5.25
C LEU A 19 10.51 -11.75 -5.98
N VAL A 20 9.75 -10.88 -5.31
CA VAL A 20 8.66 -10.11 -5.92
C VAL A 20 9.19 -9.16 -7.00
N CYS A 21 10.21 -8.37 -6.69
CA CYS A 21 10.77 -7.43 -7.67
C CYS A 21 11.51 -8.12 -8.82
N ASN A 22 11.98 -9.35 -8.63
CA ASN A 22 12.69 -10.10 -9.66
C ASN A 22 11.75 -10.94 -10.55
N ASP A 23 10.45 -10.95 -10.25
CA ASP A 23 9.45 -11.72 -10.99
C ASP A 23 8.98 -10.95 -12.23
N THR A 24 9.40 -11.43 -13.41
CA THR A 24 9.07 -10.84 -14.71
C THR A 24 7.62 -11.07 -15.14
N ALA A 25 6.85 -11.91 -14.42
CA ALA A 25 5.43 -12.13 -14.72
C ALA A 25 4.52 -11.04 -14.09
N ARG A 26 5.10 -10.12 -13.31
CA ARG A 26 4.38 -9.04 -12.64
C ARG A 26 4.10 -7.87 -13.56
N ASP A 27 3.10 -7.10 -13.15
CA ASP A 27 2.73 -5.87 -13.81
C ASP A 27 3.62 -4.71 -13.33
N ASP A 28 4.51 -4.25 -14.21
CA ASP A 28 5.43 -3.13 -13.97
C ASP A 28 4.73 -1.77 -13.89
N SER A 29 3.47 -1.67 -14.32
CA SER A 29 2.71 -0.40 -14.36
C SER A 29 2.05 -0.05 -13.02
N ILE A 30 2.00 -0.97 -12.05
CA ILE A 30 1.27 -0.77 -10.79
C ILE A 30 2.10 -1.08 -9.55
N ILE A 31 2.04 -0.16 -8.58
CA ILE A 31 2.75 -0.27 -7.29
C ILE A 31 1.77 -0.21 -6.12
N CYS A 32 1.82 -1.21 -5.24
CA CYS A 32 1.08 -1.24 -3.98
C CYS A 32 1.99 -0.78 -2.85
N VAL A 33 1.64 0.35 -2.24
CA VAL A 33 2.38 0.94 -1.12
C VAL A 33 1.83 0.39 0.19
N VAL A 34 2.70 -0.19 1.02
CA VAL A 34 2.37 -0.72 2.35
C VAL A 34 3.30 -0.15 3.41
N GLU A 35 2.89 -0.23 4.68
CA GLU A 35 3.69 0.29 5.79
C GLU A 35 4.88 -0.61 6.09
N ASN A 36 4.66 -1.92 6.17
CA ASN A 36 5.64 -2.88 6.67
C ASN A 36 5.77 -4.14 5.78
N PRO A 37 6.89 -4.89 5.89
CA PRO A 37 7.07 -6.15 5.16
C PRO A 37 5.99 -7.21 5.44
N LYS A 38 5.36 -7.16 6.62
CA LYS A 38 4.29 -8.08 7.02
C LYS A 38 3.02 -7.86 6.19
N ASP A 39 2.73 -6.61 5.86
CA ASP A 39 1.52 -6.23 5.10
C ASP A 39 1.68 -6.67 3.65
N LEU A 40 2.88 -6.47 3.07
CA LEU A 40 3.24 -7.04 1.78
C LEU A 40 3.01 -8.55 1.77
N LEU A 41 3.53 -9.27 2.77
CA LEU A 41 3.39 -10.72 2.87
C LEU A 41 1.92 -11.15 2.98
N ALA A 42 1.09 -10.39 3.70
CA ALA A 42 -0.34 -10.66 3.82
C ALA A 42 -1.06 -10.51 2.47
N ILE A 43 -0.79 -9.43 1.73
CA ILE A 43 -1.38 -9.21 0.40
C ILE A 43 -0.88 -10.27 -0.59
N GLU A 44 0.41 -10.57 -0.60
CA GLU A 44 1.01 -11.55 -1.50
C GLU A 44 0.40 -12.94 -1.30
N ARG A 45 0.18 -13.35 -0.04
CA ARG A 45 -0.48 -14.62 0.30
C ARG A 45 -1.94 -14.71 -0.17
N SER A 46 -2.61 -13.59 -0.40
CA SER A 46 -3.97 -13.59 -0.93
C SER A 46 -4.03 -14.08 -2.39
N GLY A 47 -2.91 -13.99 -3.13
CA GLY A 47 -2.85 -14.33 -4.56
C GLY A 47 -3.64 -13.39 -5.48
N GLY A 48 -4.25 -12.33 -4.94
CA GLY A 48 -5.13 -11.42 -5.68
C GLY A 48 -4.43 -10.23 -6.34
N TYR A 49 -3.14 -10.01 -6.07
CA TYR A 49 -2.38 -8.87 -6.55
C TYR A 49 -1.19 -9.32 -7.39
N LYS A 50 -1.00 -8.68 -8.56
CA LYS A 50 0.05 -9.05 -9.54
C LYS A 50 1.05 -7.93 -9.84
N GLY A 51 0.89 -6.77 -9.21
CA GLY A 51 1.84 -5.68 -9.36
C GLY A 51 3.05 -5.80 -8.45
N HIS A 52 3.83 -4.74 -8.43
CA HIS A 52 4.95 -4.59 -7.50
C HIS A 52 4.51 -3.94 -6.19
N TYR A 53 5.38 -4.02 -5.19
CA TYR A 53 5.16 -3.35 -3.91
C TYR A 53 6.15 -2.22 -3.68
N HIS A 54 5.83 -1.39 -2.69
CA HIS A 54 6.75 -0.47 -2.05
C HIS A 54 6.50 -0.45 -0.54
N VAL A 55 7.51 -0.74 0.25
CA VAL A 55 7.45 -0.78 1.71
C VAL A 55 7.98 0.54 2.28
N LEU A 56 7.16 1.23 3.06
CA LEU A 56 7.50 2.51 3.67
C LEU A 56 8.41 2.36 4.90
N LEU A 57 8.42 1.18 5.52
CA LEU A 57 9.09 0.91 6.80
C LEU A 57 8.56 1.78 7.94
N GLY A 58 7.24 1.89 8.01
CA GLY A 58 6.51 2.62 9.04
C GLY A 58 5.45 3.56 8.49
N ASN A 59 4.92 4.39 9.38
CA ASN A 59 3.91 5.41 9.11
C ASN A 59 4.30 6.76 9.75
N ILE A 60 3.60 7.80 9.33
CA ILE A 60 3.65 9.11 9.96
C ILE A 60 2.73 9.06 11.19
N SER A 61 3.27 9.42 12.35
CA SER A 61 2.56 9.39 13.63
C SER A 61 3.06 10.55 14.51
N PRO A 62 2.34 11.68 14.61
CA PRO A 62 2.79 12.85 15.35
C PRO A 62 2.73 12.59 16.87
N SER A 63 1.81 11.72 17.31
CA SER A 63 1.70 11.22 18.68
C SER A 63 2.97 10.48 19.12
N GLU A 64 3.62 9.77 18.21
CA GLU A 64 4.90 9.08 18.44
C GLU A 64 6.12 9.87 17.94
N GLY A 65 5.95 11.13 17.54
CA GLY A 65 7.02 11.99 17.04
C GLY A 65 7.60 11.58 15.67
N ARG A 66 6.92 10.72 14.91
CA ARG A 66 7.31 10.29 13.57
C ARG A 66 6.74 11.20 12.48
N GLY A 67 7.59 12.03 11.89
CA GLY A 67 7.28 12.81 10.68
C GLY A 67 7.57 12.08 9.35
N PRO A 68 7.32 12.74 8.20
CA PRO A 68 7.55 12.19 6.85
C PRO A 68 8.97 11.69 6.57
N GLU A 69 9.98 12.26 7.24
CA GLU A 69 11.38 11.84 7.17
C GLU A 69 11.64 10.43 7.71
N HIS A 70 10.70 9.88 8.47
CA HIS A 70 10.78 8.53 9.06
C HIS A 70 10.28 7.43 8.12
N ILE A 71 9.61 7.77 7.01
CA ILE A 71 9.15 6.80 6.01
C ILE A 71 10.02 6.80 4.76
N LYS A 72 10.19 5.63 4.14
CA LYS A 72 11.00 5.45 2.93
C LYS A 72 10.23 5.74 1.64
N ILE A 73 9.72 6.96 1.50
CA ILE A 73 8.96 7.38 0.30
C ILE A 73 9.85 7.74 -0.90
N GLN A 74 11.09 8.18 -0.70
CA GLN A 74 11.91 8.72 -1.80
C GLN A 74 12.16 7.72 -2.94
N HIS A 75 12.35 6.44 -2.61
CA HIS A 75 12.49 5.38 -3.62
C HIS A 75 11.21 5.18 -4.44
N LEU A 76 10.02 5.36 -3.84
CA LEU A 76 8.74 5.31 -4.56
C LEU A 76 8.66 6.45 -5.58
N LEU A 77 8.99 7.68 -5.17
CA LEU A 77 8.96 8.84 -6.05
C LEU A 77 9.91 8.68 -7.23
N ASN A 78 11.13 8.19 -6.99
CA ASN A 78 12.10 7.89 -8.04
C ASN A 78 11.60 6.83 -9.02
N ARG A 79 10.87 5.81 -8.53
CA ARG A 79 10.28 4.77 -9.39
C ARG A 79 9.17 5.35 -10.25
N VAL A 80 8.25 6.11 -9.66
CA VAL A 80 7.17 6.78 -10.39
C VAL A 80 7.69 7.76 -11.43
N GLU A 81 8.79 8.47 -11.15
CA GLU A 81 9.40 9.41 -12.09
C GLU A 81 10.08 8.72 -13.28
N ARG A 82 10.78 7.61 -13.03
CA ARG A 82 11.66 6.96 -14.01
C ARG A 82 11.00 5.81 -14.77
N GLN A 83 9.95 5.24 -14.21
CA GLN A 83 9.23 4.10 -14.76
C GLN A 83 7.85 4.57 -15.23
N ASN A 84 7.25 3.86 -16.19
CA ASN A 84 5.92 4.18 -16.69
C ASN A 84 4.83 3.64 -15.75
N ILE A 85 4.82 4.13 -14.51
CA ILE A 85 3.82 3.74 -13.50
C ILE A 85 2.50 4.41 -13.83
N GLU A 86 1.45 3.61 -14.04
CA GLU A 86 0.10 4.06 -14.33
C GLU A 86 -0.73 4.19 -13.05
N GLU A 87 -0.49 3.32 -12.06
CA GLU A 87 -1.26 3.30 -10.81
C GLU A 87 -0.39 3.08 -9.56
N VAL A 88 -0.72 3.85 -8.51
CA VAL A 88 -0.25 3.59 -7.15
C VAL A 88 -1.44 3.28 -6.25
N VAL A 89 -1.44 2.07 -5.68
CA VAL A 89 -2.43 1.60 -4.71
C VAL A 89 -1.91 1.87 -3.30
N LEU A 90 -2.64 2.66 -2.52
CA LEU A 90 -2.33 2.93 -1.11
C LEU A 90 -2.98 1.86 -0.24
N ALA A 91 -2.17 0.99 0.33
CA ALA A 91 -2.55 -0.09 1.25
C ALA A 91 -1.89 0.11 2.63
N THR A 92 -1.84 1.36 3.11
CA THR A 92 -1.57 1.68 4.52
C THR A 92 -2.74 1.25 5.40
N ASP A 93 -2.51 1.13 6.71
CA ASP A 93 -3.55 0.66 7.63
C ASP A 93 -4.74 1.64 7.68
N PRO A 94 -5.97 1.15 7.92
CA PRO A 94 -7.17 1.99 7.95
C PRO A 94 -7.37 2.66 9.32
N ASP A 95 -6.31 3.18 9.91
CA ASP A 95 -6.30 3.96 11.15
C ASP A 95 -5.86 5.42 10.89
N ASN A 96 -5.76 6.23 11.94
CA ASN A 96 -5.45 7.65 11.79
C ASN A 96 -4.06 7.89 11.18
N GLU A 97 -3.07 7.14 11.64
CA GLU A 97 -1.68 7.20 11.19
C GLU A 97 -1.54 6.75 9.73
N GLY A 98 -2.18 5.64 9.36
CA GLY A 98 -2.19 5.11 8.00
C GLY A 98 -2.94 6.02 7.02
N GLU A 99 -4.05 6.63 7.42
CA GLU A 99 -4.77 7.62 6.60
C GLU A 99 -3.99 8.92 6.41
N MET A 100 -3.34 9.41 7.46
CA MET A 100 -2.47 10.57 7.35
C MET A 100 -1.27 10.29 6.44
N THR A 101 -0.69 9.09 6.54
CA THR A 101 0.39 8.62 5.67
C THR A 101 -0.07 8.54 4.21
N ALA A 102 -1.24 7.94 3.94
CA ALA A 102 -1.85 7.89 2.61
C ALA A 102 -2.10 9.29 2.02
N LEU A 103 -2.62 10.22 2.83
CA LEU A 103 -2.85 11.60 2.41
C LEU A 103 -1.55 12.31 2.06
N TYR A 104 -0.48 12.10 2.85
CA TYR A 104 0.83 12.65 2.56
C TYR A 104 1.38 12.12 1.22
N ILE A 105 1.35 10.80 1.02
CA ILE A 105 1.82 10.17 -0.22
C ILE A 105 1.03 10.68 -1.42
N THR A 106 -0.29 10.79 -1.29
CA THR A 106 -1.16 11.33 -2.35
C THR A 106 -0.73 12.73 -2.78
N LYS A 107 -0.39 13.61 -1.82
CA LYS A 107 0.10 14.96 -2.13
C LYS A 107 1.45 14.94 -2.85
N GLN A 108 2.35 14.03 -2.49
CA GLN A 108 3.65 13.87 -3.15
C GLN A 108 3.54 13.29 -4.56
N LEU A 109 2.55 12.42 -4.81
CA LEU A 109 2.34 11.77 -6.11
C LEU A 109 1.52 12.62 -7.10
N LYS A 110 0.78 13.62 -6.59
CA LYS A 110 -0.06 14.50 -7.41
C LYS A 110 0.65 15.12 -8.63
N PRO A 111 1.92 15.57 -8.57
CA PRO A 111 2.61 16.15 -9.72
C PRO A 111 2.85 15.19 -10.89
N PHE A 112 2.85 13.87 -10.64
CA PHE A 112 3.17 12.86 -11.65
C PHE A 112 1.96 12.47 -12.53
N ASN A 113 0.76 12.97 -12.23
CA ASN A 113 -0.46 12.72 -13.00
C ASN A 113 -0.77 11.22 -13.22
N ILE A 114 -0.49 10.39 -12.22
CA ILE A 114 -0.79 8.96 -12.19
C ILE A 114 -2.12 8.69 -11.49
N LYS A 115 -2.71 7.51 -11.72
CA LYS A 115 -3.86 7.05 -10.94
C LYS A 115 -3.40 6.72 -9.51
N ILE A 116 -4.10 7.25 -8.52
CA ILE A 116 -3.87 6.91 -7.11
C ILE A 116 -5.16 6.29 -6.59
N SER A 117 -5.07 5.07 -6.09
CA SER A 117 -6.21 4.33 -5.52
C SER A 117 -5.95 3.98 -4.05
N ARG A 118 -7.02 3.66 -3.32
CA ARG A 118 -6.97 3.20 -1.93
C ARG A 118 -7.52 1.78 -1.89
N ILE A 119 -6.93 0.91 -1.08
CA ILE A 119 -7.50 -0.43 -0.83
C ILE A 119 -8.95 -0.32 -0.33
N GLY A 120 -9.78 -1.30 -0.68
CA GLY A 120 -11.17 -1.33 -0.26
C GLY A 120 -11.31 -1.39 1.26
N LEU A 121 -12.17 -0.54 1.81
CA LEU A 121 -12.52 -0.49 3.24
C LEU A 121 -13.97 -0.95 3.43
N GLY A 122 -14.20 -1.85 4.37
CA GLY A 122 -15.56 -2.29 4.69
C GLY A 122 -15.63 -3.63 5.42
N LEU A 123 -16.78 -4.28 5.28
CA LEU A 123 -17.08 -5.55 5.94
C LEU A 123 -16.20 -6.70 5.41
N PRO A 124 -15.58 -7.49 6.30
CA PRO A 124 -14.94 -8.74 5.92
C PRO A 124 -15.95 -9.70 5.27
N MET A 125 -15.53 -10.40 4.21
CA MET A 125 -16.36 -11.45 3.64
C MET A 125 -16.65 -12.54 4.67
N GLY A 126 -17.90 -13.01 4.72
CA GLY A 126 -18.35 -14.00 5.70
C GLY A 126 -18.75 -13.43 7.06
N SER A 127 -18.60 -12.12 7.29
CA SER A 127 -19.16 -11.46 8.48
C SER A 127 -20.67 -11.25 8.36
N ALA A 128 -21.38 -11.40 9.47
CA ALA A 128 -22.77 -10.97 9.56
C ALA A 128 -22.84 -9.49 9.99
N ILE A 129 -23.72 -8.73 9.32
CA ILE A 129 -23.85 -7.27 9.45
C ILE A 129 -24.07 -6.84 10.91
N GLU A 130 -24.85 -7.59 11.68
CA GLU A 130 -25.18 -7.30 13.07
C GLU A 130 -23.98 -7.35 14.05
N TYR A 131 -22.89 -8.01 13.65
CA TYR A 131 -21.67 -8.13 14.47
C TYR A 131 -20.55 -7.19 14.02
N ALA A 132 -20.78 -6.39 12.99
CA ALA A 132 -19.80 -5.45 12.51
C ALA A 132 -19.79 -4.17 13.35
N ASP A 133 -18.60 -3.58 13.50
CA ASP A 133 -18.47 -2.30 14.19
C ASP A 133 -19.06 -1.15 13.34
N ILE A 134 -19.42 -0.07 14.02
CA ILE A 134 -20.08 1.09 13.41
C ILE A 134 -19.22 1.72 12.31
N SER A 135 -17.89 1.71 12.46
CA SER A 135 -16.98 2.33 11.50
C SER A 135 -16.91 1.53 10.20
N SER A 136 -16.79 0.20 10.28
CA SER A 136 -16.80 -0.72 9.14
C SER A 136 -18.13 -0.66 8.39
N LEU A 137 -19.25 -0.62 9.10
CA LEU A 137 -20.58 -0.46 8.49
C LEU A 137 -20.72 0.88 7.74
N SER A 138 -20.29 1.97 8.37
CA SER A 138 -20.30 3.30 7.76
C SER A 138 -19.48 3.34 6.48
N MET A 139 -18.26 2.79 6.49
CA MET A 139 -17.39 2.73 5.32
C MET A 139 -17.97 1.85 4.21
N SER A 140 -18.53 0.69 4.57
CA SER A 140 -19.16 -0.21 3.59
C SER A 140 -20.34 0.42 2.87
N LEU A 141 -21.18 1.17 3.60
CA LEU A 141 -22.32 1.89 3.01
C LEU A 141 -21.88 3.03 2.10
N LYS A 142 -20.78 3.73 2.42
CA LYS A 142 -20.17 4.74 1.56
C LYS A 142 -19.58 4.12 0.29
N ALA A 143 -18.94 2.97 0.41
CA ALA A 143 -18.32 2.22 -0.68
C ALA A 143 -19.31 1.36 -1.50
N ARG A 144 -20.63 1.51 -1.29
CA ARG A 144 -21.63 0.72 -2.01
C ARG A 144 -21.48 0.90 -3.52
N ARG A 145 -21.58 -0.21 -4.25
CA ARG A 145 -21.53 -0.25 -5.71
C ARG A 145 -22.91 -0.51 -6.29
N VAL A 146 -23.20 0.08 -7.44
CA VAL A 146 -24.41 -0.22 -8.20
C VAL A 146 -24.27 -1.62 -8.80
N VAL A 147 -25.32 -2.43 -8.69
CA VAL A 147 -25.39 -3.72 -9.38
C VAL A 147 -26.19 -3.48 -10.65
N SER A 148 -25.52 -3.57 -11.80
CA SER A 148 -26.18 -3.61 -13.11
C SER A 148 -26.71 -5.02 -13.33
N ILE A 149 -28.01 -5.14 -13.61
CA ILE A 149 -28.69 -6.37 -14.03
C ILE A 149 -28.80 -6.35 -15.56
#